data_AF-A0A1M4VGF3-F1
#
_entry.id   AF-A0A1M4VGF3-F1
#
_cell.length_a   1.000
_cell.length_b   1.000
_cell.length_c   1.000
_cell.angle_alpha   90.00
_cell.angle_beta   90.00
_cell.angle_gamma   90.00
#
_symmetry.space_group_name_H-M   'P 1'
#
loop_
_entity.id
_entity.type
_entity.pdbx_description
1 polymer ?
#
loop_
_entity_poly.entity_id
_entity_poly.type
_entity_poly.pdbx_seq_one_letter_code
_entity_poly.pdbx_strand_id
1 'polypeptide(L)'
;MTLDDLKRLFTRQTLFKLDAILSPKLVPILYALGLAGILLWAVSHLFFTFGYGFGNGLWGLLEIAVFGLLSLVGLRIACEALLVWFKSHESSGESVNRSRYSTSLLDEVREAIRDLAEEGEDDYAEADEYITPATEPAPYQPVPPDAPSGSRAPSTVAGEVFKPKRTAKRTPPSPRT
;
A
#
# COMPACT_ATOMS: atom_id res chain seq x y z
N MET A 1 1.63 -17.61 33.84
CA MET A 1 2.30 -16.92 32.72
C MET A 1 2.76 -15.56 33.23
N THR A 2 4.05 -15.28 33.16
CA THR A 2 4.66 -14.06 33.71
C THR A 2 4.53 -12.91 32.71
N LEU A 3 4.41 -11.68 33.20
CA LEU A 3 4.29 -10.47 32.37
C LEU A 3 5.46 -10.31 31.39
N ASP A 4 6.63 -10.84 31.75
CA ASP A 4 7.81 -10.85 30.90
C ASP A 4 7.65 -11.74 29.66
N ASP A 5 6.95 -12.89 29.76
CA ASP A 5 6.66 -13.74 28.60
C ASP A 5 5.65 -13.08 27.66
N LEU A 6 4.65 -12.38 28.21
CA LEU A 6 3.77 -11.53 27.41
C LEU A 6 4.58 -10.44 26.71
N LYS A 7 5.46 -9.74 27.45
CA LYS A 7 6.30 -8.68 26.89
C LYS A 7 7.22 -9.22 25.79
N ARG A 8 7.76 -10.44 25.95
CA ARG A 8 8.65 -11.11 24.99
C ARG A 8 7.90 -11.62 23.74
N LEU A 9 6.69 -12.17 23.93
CA LEU A 9 5.77 -12.55 22.85
C LEU A 9 5.28 -11.32 22.08
N PHE A 10 4.99 -10.23 22.77
CA PHE A 10 4.63 -8.93 22.18
C PHE A 10 5.85 -8.13 21.67
N THR A 11 7.10 -8.61 21.68
CA THR A 11 8.23 -7.79 21.17
C THR A 11 9.00 -8.38 20.02
N ARG A 12 9.05 -9.70 19.79
CA ARG A 12 10.13 -10.23 18.94
C ARG A 12 9.80 -10.80 17.57
N GLN A 13 8.61 -11.32 17.29
CA GLN A 13 8.41 -11.97 15.96
C GLN A 13 6.95 -12.13 15.52
N THR A 14 6.00 -12.11 16.44
CA THR A 14 4.57 -12.22 16.13
C THR A 14 3.89 -10.86 15.97
N LEU A 15 4.48 -9.77 16.51
CA LEU A 15 3.94 -8.42 16.31
C LEU A 15 3.91 -7.99 14.85
N PHE A 16 4.95 -8.25 14.06
CA PHE A 16 4.96 -7.75 12.68
C PHE A 16 3.93 -8.43 11.77
N LYS A 17 3.46 -9.64 12.09
CA LYS A 17 2.40 -10.33 11.33
C LYS A 17 1.01 -10.21 11.96
N LEU A 18 0.92 -10.03 13.29
CA LEU A 18 -0.35 -9.71 13.93
C LEU A 18 -0.73 -8.27 13.67
N ASP A 19 0.19 -7.29 13.75
CA ASP A 19 -0.11 -5.87 13.55
C ASP A 19 -0.71 -5.60 12.15
N ALA A 20 -0.15 -6.23 11.11
CA ALA A 20 -0.66 -6.14 9.73
C ALA A 20 -2.06 -6.77 9.51
N ILE A 21 -2.44 -7.75 10.33
CA ILE A 21 -3.75 -8.46 10.22
C ILE A 21 -4.77 -7.93 11.25
N LEU A 22 -4.28 -7.41 12.37
CA LEU A 22 -5.07 -6.84 13.45
C LEU A 22 -5.46 -5.40 13.12
N SER A 23 -4.63 -4.64 12.40
CA SER A 23 -4.91 -3.27 11.92
C SER A 23 -6.33 -3.08 11.36
N PRO A 24 -6.82 -3.87 10.37
CA PRO A 24 -8.16 -3.69 9.81
C PRO A 24 -9.30 -4.12 10.77
N LYS A 25 -9.02 -4.96 11.77
CA LYS A 25 -10.03 -5.56 12.67
C LYS A 25 -10.05 -4.92 14.06
N LEU A 26 -8.97 -4.24 14.47
CA LEU A 26 -8.82 -3.69 15.81
C LEU A 26 -9.73 -2.48 16.02
N VAL A 27 -9.83 -1.60 15.02
CA VAL A 27 -10.63 -0.38 15.10
C VAL A 27 -12.12 -0.66 15.39
N PRO A 28 -12.81 -1.55 14.66
CA PRO A 28 -14.20 -1.85 14.99
C PRO A 28 -14.37 -2.51 16.36
N ILE A 29 -13.44 -3.38 16.78
CA ILE A 29 -13.47 -4.01 18.11
C ILE A 29 -13.31 -2.96 19.21
N LEU A 30 -12.33 -2.06 19.07
CA LEU A 30 -12.03 -1.01 20.04
C LEU A 30 -13.16 0.02 20.09
N TYR A 31 -13.78 0.34 18.96
CA TYR A 31 -14.97 1.19 18.91
C TYR A 31 -16.16 0.55 19.65
N ALA A 32 -16.43 -0.73 19.42
CA ALA A 32 -17.49 -1.46 20.14
C ALA A 32 -17.21 -1.54 21.65
N LEU A 33 -15.96 -1.81 22.03
CA LEU A 33 -15.53 -1.88 23.41
C LEU A 33 -15.62 -0.50 24.10
N GLY A 34 -15.20 0.56 23.41
CA GLY A 34 -15.30 1.94 23.90
C GLY A 34 -16.76 2.36 24.08
N LEU A 35 -17.63 2.05 23.10
CA LEU A 35 -19.07 2.28 23.23
C LEU A 35 -19.68 1.51 24.41
N ALA A 36 -19.33 0.24 24.56
CA ALA A 36 -19.81 -0.56 25.69
C ALA A 36 -19.34 0.01 27.03
N GLY A 37 -18.08 0.49 27.09
CA GLY A 37 -17.52 1.15 28.27
C GLY A 37 -18.26 2.44 28.62
N ILE A 38 -18.49 3.31 27.64
CA ILE A 38 -19.24 4.57 27.83
C ILE A 38 -20.68 4.28 28.28
N LEU A 39 -21.32 3.28 27.67
CA LEU A 39 -22.69 2.89 28.00
C LEU A 39 -22.78 2.35 29.44
N LEU A 40 -21.89 1.42 29.81
CA LEU A 40 -21.86 0.87 31.16
C LEU A 40 -21.56 1.96 32.19
N TRP A 41 -20.60 2.84 31.91
CA TRP A 41 -20.29 3.99 32.74
C TRP A 41 -21.51 4.90 32.91
N ALA A 42 -22.20 5.28 31.83
CA ALA A 42 -23.36 6.16 31.88
C ALA A 42 -24.51 5.55 32.73
N VAL A 43 -24.78 4.26 32.54
CA VAL A 43 -25.80 3.54 33.32
C VAL A 43 -25.40 3.48 34.81
N SER A 44 -24.17 3.09 35.11
CA SER A 44 -23.68 3.02 36.50
C SER A 44 -23.70 4.40 37.17
N HIS A 45 -23.29 5.44 36.46
CA HIS A 45 -23.30 6.83 36.95
C HIS A 45 -24.72 7.31 37.22
N LEU A 46 -25.67 7.02 36.32
CA LEU A 46 -27.07 7.40 36.49
C LEU A 46 -27.65 6.82 37.79
N PHE A 47 -27.49 5.50 38.00
CA PHE A 47 -28.01 4.84 39.20
C PHE A 47 -27.30 5.30 40.48
N PHE A 48 -25.98 5.48 40.42
CA PHE A 48 -25.22 5.98 41.57
C PHE A 48 -25.71 7.37 41.97
N THR A 49 -25.80 8.29 41.01
CA THR A 49 -26.13 9.69 41.28
C THR A 49 -27.60 9.87 41.70
N PHE A 50 -28.54 9.10 41.13
CA PHE A 50 -29.92 9.04 41.63
C PHE A 50 -30.03 8.42 43.02
N GLY A 51 -29.15 7.47 43.37
CA GLY A 51 -29.10 6.86 44.71
C GLY A 51 -28.80 7.86 45.83
N TYR A 52 -28.05 8.93 45.54
CA TYR A 52 -27.78 10.00 46.51
C TYR A 52 -28.90 11.04 46.63
N GLY A 53 -29.88 11.04 45.73
CA GLY A 53 -31.02 11.94 45.77
C GLY A 53 -31.46 12.44 44.40
N PHE A 54 -32.69 12.94 44.33
CA PHE A 54 -33.32 13.36 43.07
C PHE A 54 -32.58 14.53 42.38
N GLY A 55 -32.17 15.55 43.15
CA GLY A 55 -31.43 16.70 42.61
C GLY A 55 -30.05 16.31 42.05
N ASN A 56 -29.36 15.41 42.74
CA ASN A 56 -28.11 14.82 42.25
C ASN A 56 -28.37 14.03 40.97
N GLY A 57 -29.43 13.21 40.91
CA GLY A 57 -29.80 12.47 39.70
C GLY A 57 -30.00 13.38 38.48
N LEU A 58 -30.65 14.54 38.66
CA LEU A 58 -30.85 15.53 37.60
C LEU A 58 -29.52 16.15 37.13
N TRP A 59 -28.62 16.46 38.07
CA TRP A 59 -27.26 16.92 37.77
C TRP A 59 -26.43 15.82 37.07
N GLY A 60 -26.55 14.57 37.52
CA GLY A 60 -25.89 13.41 36.91
C GLY A 60 -26.34 13.16 35.48
N LEU A 61 -27.61 13.46 35.14
CA LEU A 61 -28.09 13.40 33.75
C LEU A 61 -27.37 14.44 32.87
N LEU A 62 -27.15 15.64 33.38
CA LEU A 62 -26.39 16.69 32.70
C LEU A 62 -24.92 16.28 32.54
N GLU A 63 -24.31 15.71 33.58
CA GLU A 63 -22.94 15.18 33.52
C GLU A 63 -22.81 14.08 32.46
N ILE A 64 -23.75 13.12 32.43
CA ILE A 64 -23.76 12.07 31.40
C ILE A 64 -23.91 12.69 30.01
N ALA A 65 -24.75 13.71 29.85
CA ALA A 65 -24.89 14.39 28.56
C ALA A 65 -23.57 15.05 28.12
N VAL A 66 -22.89 15.77 29.01
CA VAL A 66 -21.65 16.49 28.68
C VAL A 66 -20.46 15.53 28.54
N PHE A 67 -20.17 14.74 29.57
CA PHE A 67 -19.03 13.81 29.59
C PHE A 67 -19.26 12.58 28.71
N GLY A 68 -20.51 12.13 28.55
CA GLY A 68 -20.86 11.08 27.60
C GLY A 68 -20.65 11.52 26.15
N LEU A 69 -21.06 12.75 25.80
CA LEU A 69 -20.81 13.28 24.45
C LEU A 69 -19.32 13.57 24.24
N LEU A 70 -18.63 14.14 25.24
CA LEU A 70 -17.19 14.36 25.20
C LEU A 70 -16.43 13.04 25.04
N SER A 71 -16.82 11.98 25.77
CA SER A 71 -16.19 10.66 25.64
C SER A 71 -16.46 10.01 24.29
N LEU A 72 -17.63 10.22 23.66
CA LEU A 72 -17.88 9.80 22.28
C LEU A 72 -16.96 10.51 21.27
N VAL A 73 -16.75 11.82 21.44
CA VAL A 73 -15.81 12.60 20.61
C VAL A 73 -14.38 12.12 20.86
N GLY A 74 -13.98 11.93 22.12
CA GLY A 74 -12.67 11.39 22.48
C GLY A 74 -12.44 9.99 21.90
N LEU A 75 -13.44 9.12 21.94
CA LEU A 75 -13.39 7.79 21.33
C LEU A 75 -13.19 7.88 19.82
N ARG A 76 -13.89 8.81 19.14
CA ARG A 76 -13.70 9.05 17.71
C ARG A 76 -12.27 9.47 17.38
N ILE A 77 -11.77 10.49 18.08
CA ILE A 77 -10.42 10.99 17.90
C ILE A 77 -9.39 9.88 18.18
N ALA A 78 -9.58 9.09 19.22
CA ALA A 78 -8.69 7.98 19.56
C ALA A 78 -8.69 6.90 18.45
N CYS A 79 -9.85 6.50 17.94
CA CYS A 79 -9.96 5.55 16.84
C CYS A 79 -9.28 6.06 15.56
N GLU A 80 -9.45 7.34 15.22
CA GLU A 80 -8.80 7.97 14.07
C GLU A 80 -7.29 8.08 14.26
N ALA A 81 -6.84 8.49 15.45
CA ALA A 81 -5.41 8.55 15.78
C ALA A 81 -4.75 7.17 15.69
N LEU A 82 -5.43 6.12 16.15
CA LEU A 82 -4.98 4.74 16.00
C LEU A 82 -4.87 4.34 14.52
N LEU A 83 -5.87 4.66 13.69
CA LEU A 83 -5.80 4.40 12.24
C LEU A 83 -4.62 5.11 11.58
N VAL A 84 -4.39 6.38 11.92
CA VAL A 84 -3.25 7.16 11.39
C VAL A 84 -1.93 6.56 11.86
N TRP A 85 -1.85 6.14 13.13
CA TRP A 85 -0.67 5.52 13.71
C TRP A 85 -0.34 4.18 13.06
N PHE A 86 -1.32 3.29 12.89
CA PHE A 86 -1.13 2.03 12.16
C PHE A 86 -0.73 2.26 10.71
N LYS A 87 -1.38 3.21 10.03
CA LYS A 87 -1.03 3.59 8.65
C LYS A 87 0.42 4.10 8.54
N SER A 88 0.91 4.85 9.51
CA SER A 88 2.30 5.32 9.56
C SER A 88 3.31 4.18 9.86
N HIS A 89 2.88 3.13 10.54
CA HIS A 89 3.73 1.97 10.81
C HIS A 89 3.74 0.96 9.67
N GLU A 90 2.66 0.83 8.89
CA GLU A 90 2.65 0.05 7.65
C GLU A 90 3.70 0.56 6.65
N SER A 91 3.85 1.89 6.49
CA SER A 91 4.89 2.46 5.60
C SER A 91 6.32 2.17 6.06
N SER A 92 6.52 1.95 7.37
CA SER A 92 7.83 1.62 7.93
C SER A 92 8.22 0.15 7.71
N GLY A 93 7.23 -0.75 7.53
CA GLY A 93 7.46 -2.15 7.17
C GLY A 93 7.79 -2.33 5.68
N GLU A 94 7.19 -1.52 4.81
CA GLU A 94 7.43 -1.60 3.36
C GLU A 94 8.85 -1.17 2.97
N SER A 95 9.43 -0.18 3.66
CA SER A 95 10.82 0.24 3.42
C SER A 95 11.83 -0.87 3.72
N VAL A 96 11.59 -1.70 4.74
CA VAL A 96 12.44 -2.85 5.12
C VAL A 96 12.29 -4.01 4.14
N ASN A 97 11.10 -4.22 3.59
CA ASN A 97 10.90 -5.26 2.59
C ASN A 97 11.53 -4.83 1.25
N ARG A 98 11.32 -3.57 0.85
CA ARG A 98 11.92 -2.99 -0.35
C ARG A 98 13.45 -2.96 -0.28
N SER A 99 14.04 -2.69 0.89
CA SER A 99 15.50 -2.74 1.06
C SER A 99 16.06 -4.14 0.83
N ARG A 100 15.35 -5.20 1.28
CA ARG A 100 15.74 -6.59 1.03
C ARG A 100 15.62 -6.97 -0.45
N TYR A 101 14.54 -6.57 -1.11
CA TYR A 101 14.39 -6.78 -2.56
C TYR A 101 15.46 -6.03 -3.36
N SER A 102 15.81 -4.80 -3.00
CA SER A 102 16.90 -4.07 -3.66
C SER A 102 18.27 -4.71 -3.46
N THR A 103 18.57 -5.24 -2.27
CA THR A 103 19.83 -5.97 -2.05
C THR A 103 19.87 -7.25 -2.87
N SER A 104 18.77 -8.01 -2.93
CA SER A 104 18.69 -9.22 -3.75
C SER A 104 18.84 -8.94 -5.25
N LEU A 105 18.24 -7.87 -5.77
CA LEU A 105 18.37 -7.49 -7.18
C LEU A 105 19.77 -7.00 -7.52
N LEU A 106 20.43 -6.27 -6.61
CA LEU A 106 21.81 -5.84 -6.81
C LEU A 106 22.78 -7.03 -6.82
N ASP A 107 22.54 -8.03 -5.96
CA ASP A 107 23.33 -9.26 -5.97
C ASP A 107 23.12 -10.06 -7.26
N GLU A 108 21.88 -10.19 -7.75
CA GLU A 108 21.57 -10.87 -9.02
C GLU A 108 22.17 -10.15 -10.24
N VAL A 109 22.07 -8.82 -10.31
CA VAL A 109 22.68 -8.02 -11.38
C VAL A 109 24.20 -8.10 -11.32
N ARG A 110 24.78 -8.09 -10.12
CA ARG A 110 26.23 -8.25 -9.93
C ARG A 110 26.71 -9.62 -10.41
N GLU A 111 25.95 -10.67 -10.15
CA GLU A 111 26.24 -12.03 -10.63
C GLU A 111 26.16 -12.10 -12.15
N ALA A 112 25.10 -11.56 -12.76
CA ALA A 112 24.96 -11.52 -14.22
C ALA A 112 26.09 -10.75 -14.92
N ILE A 113 26.61 -9.68 -14.29
CA ILE A 113 27.78 -8.95 -14.79
C ILE A 113 29.06 -9.78 -14.67
N ARG A 114 29.20 -10.59 -13.61
CA ARG A 114 30.35 -11.50 -13.42
C ARG A 114 30.35 -12.58 -14.50
N ASP A 115 29.20 -13.20 -14.76
CA ASP A 115 29.03 -14.21 -15.81
C ASP A 115 29.36 -13.65 -17.20
N LEU A 116 28.82 -12.47 -17.54
CA LEU A 116 29.08 -11.85 -18.84
C LEU A 116 30.56 -11.46 -19.03
N ALA A 117 31.26 -11.14 -17.95
CA ALA A 117 32.68 -10.85 -17.99
C ALA A 117 33.54 -12.10 -18.13
N GLU A 118 33.08 -13.26 -17.63
CA GLU A 118 33.74 -14.55 -17.84
C GLU A 118 33.47 -15.13 -19.24
N GLU A 119 32.34 -14.79 -19.86
CA GLU A 119 31.97 -15.24 -21.23
C GLU A 119 32.61 -14.39 -22.35
N GLY A 120 33.21 -13.24 -22.01
CA GLY A 120 33.72 -12.25 -22.98
C GLY A 120 35.18 -12.38 -23.41
N GLU A 121 35.95 -13.38 -22.95
CA GLU A 121 37.39 -13.48 -23.27
C GLU A 121 37.71 -14.23 -24.58
N ASP A 122 36.75 -14.93 -25.19
CA ASP A 122 37.07 -15.86 -26.30
C ASP A 122 36.65 -15.38 -27.71
N ASP A 123 35.77 -14.37 -27.84
CA ASP A 123 35.06 -14.10 -29.13
C ASP A 123 35.52 -12.84 -29.90
N TYR A 124 36.45 -12.05 -29.36
CA TYR A 124 36.90 -10.80 -30.01
C TYR A 124 38.00 -10.99 -31.06
N ALA A 125 38.46 -12.23 -31.31
CA ALA A 125 39.54 -12.49 -32.25
C ALA A 125 39.08 -12.69 -33.72
N GLU A 126 37.78 -12.87 -33.99
CA GLU A 126 37.27 -13.23 -35.32
C GLU A 126 36.59 -12.08 -36.08
N ALA A 127 36.33 -10.93 -35.43
CA ALA A 127 35.56 -9.82 -36.02
C ALA A 127 36.37 -8.90 -36.96
N ASP A 128 37.71 -9.00 -37.00
CA ASP A 128 38.57 -8.13 -37.81
C ASP A 128 38.77 -8.61 -39.27
N GLU A 129 38.24 -9.77 -39.66
CA GLU A 129 38.42 -10.31 -41.03
C GLU A 129 37.38 -9.79 -42.06
N TYR A 130 36.38 -9.00 -41.63
CA TYR A 130 35.27 -8.53 -42.50
C TYR A 130 35.24 -7.02 -42.77
N ILE A 131 36.33 -6.28 -42.54
CA ILE A 131 36.41 -4.88 -42.96
C ILE A 131 36.72 -4.82 -44.47
N THR A 132 35.67 -4.85 -45.29
CA THR A 132 35.79 -4.51 -46.72
C THR A 132 36.16 -3.02 -46.88
N PRO A 133 37.11 -2.67 -47.76
CA PRO A 133 37.53 -1.28 -47.96
C PRO A 133 36.37 -0.42 -48.50
N ALA A 134 36.23 0.79 -47.95
CA ALA A 134 35.11 1.73 -48.12
C ALA A 134 34.91 2.34 -49.54
N THR A 135 35.40 1.69 -50.59
CA THR A 135 35.35 2.18 -51.98
C THR A 135 34.27 1.55 -52.85
N GLU A 136 33.45 0.64 -52.30
CA GLU A 136 32.39 -0.01 -53.08
C GLU A 136 31.00 0.57 -52.72
N PRO A 137 30.26 1.17 -53.68
CA PRO A 137 28.93 1.70 -53.41
C PRO A 137 27.95 0.56 -53.14
N ALA A 138 27.13 0.71 -52.10
CA ALA A 138 26.11 -0.26 -51.72
C ALA A 138 25.14 -0.55 -52.90
N PRO A 139 24.68 -1.81 -53.08
CA PRO A 139 23.73 -2.15 -54.14
C PRO A 139 22.44 -1.34 -54.02
N TYR A 140 22.03 -0.69 -55.11
CA TYR A 140 20.78 0.06 -55.20
C TYR A 140 19.58 -0.90 -55.02
N GLN A 141 18.84 -0.74 -53.93
CA GLN A 141 17.52 -1.34 -53.78
C GLN A 141 16.44 -0.33 -54.25
N PRO A 142 15.63 -0.66 -55.28
CA PRO A 142 14.53 0.21 -55.69
C PRO A 142 13.45 0.26 -54.61
N VAL A 143 13.15 1.45 -54.13
CA VAL A 143 12.03 1.72 -53.22
C VAL A 143 10.71 1.60 -54.00
N PRO A 144 9.72 0.82 -53.53
CA PRO A 144 8.41 0.75 -54.17
C PRO A 144 7.71 2.13 -54.17
N PRO A 145 6.97 2.49 -55.24
CA PRO A 145 6.42 3.84 -55.43
C PRO A 145 5.33 4.27 -54.43
N ASP A 146 4.91 3.38 -53.52
CA ASP A 146 3.82 3.62 -52.55
C ASP A 146 4.26 3.59 -51.08
N ALA A 147 5.56 3.76 -50.78
CA ALA A 147 6.00 3.91 -49.39
C ALA A 147 5.75 5.36 -48.91
N PRO A 148 4.84 5.61 -47.93
CA PRO A 148 4.66 6.95 -47.40
C PRO A 148 5.91 7.39 -46.63
N SER A 149 6.62 8.36 -47.20
CA SER A 149 7.61 9.17 -46.48
C SER A 149 6.89 10.04 -45.45
N GLY A 150 7.29 9.95 -44.18
CA GLY A 150 7.09 11.03 -43.22
C GLY A 150 6.17 10.73 -42.04
N SER A 151 6.80 10.71 -40.86
CA SER A 151 6.25 11.06 -39.54
C SER A 151 4.88 10.51 -39.14
N ARG A 152 4.88 9.58 -38.17
CA ARG A 152 3.67 9.21 -37.41
C ARG A 152 3.11 10.46 -36.71
N ALA A 153 1.96 10.97 -37.16
CA ALA A 153 1.31 12.10 -36.53
C ALA A 153 0.91 11.78 -35.07
N PRO A 154 1.02 12.75 -34.13
CA PRO A 154 0.58 12.54 -32.76
C PRO A 154 -0.94 12.33 -32.70
N SER A 155 -1.39 11.43 -31.82
CA SER A 155 -2.80 11.06 -31.67
C SER A 155 -3.68 12.12 -31.00
N THR A 156 -3.11 13.27 -30.65
CA THR A 156 -3.80 14.38 -29.96
C THR A 156 -3.22 15.72 -30.42
N VAL A 157 -4.08 16.74 -30.45
CA VAL A 157 -3.70 18.13 -30.75
C VAL A 157 -3.48 18.88 -29.43
N ALA A 158 -2.49 19.76 -29.39
CA ALA A 158 -2.18 20.56 -28.20
C ALA A 158 -3.39 21.42 -27.78
N GLY A 159 -3.88 21.20 -26.56
CA GLY A 159 -5.02 21.94 -25.98
C GLY A 159 -6.28 21.09 -25.75
N GLU A 160 -6.36 19.87 -26.30
CA GLU A 160 -7.46 18.96 -25.98
C GLU A 160 -7.16 18.07 -24.76
N VAL A 161 -8.14 17.95 -23.87
CA VAL A 161 -8.09 17.00 -22.74
C VAL A 161 -8.24 15.58 -23.31
N PHE A 162 -7.21 14.74 -23.14
CA PHE A 162 -7.21 13.34 -23.56
C PHE A 162 -8.43 12.60 -23.02
N LYS A 163 -9.33 12.15 -23.92
CA LYS A 163 -10.48 11.31 -23.56
C LYS A 163 -10.09 9.85 -23.74
N PRO A 164 -9.93 9.05 -22.67
CA PRO A 164 -9.66 7.63 -22.81
C PRO A 164 -10.85 6.96 -23.50
N LYS A 165 -10.63 6.41 -24.70
CA LYS A 165 -11.59 5.49 -25.32
C LYS A 165 -11.71 4.28 -24.39
N ARG A 166 -12.88 4.11 -23.77
CA ARG A 166 -13.23 2.93 -22.98
C ARG A 166 -12.95 1.68 -23.83
N THR A 167 -11.91 0.94 -23.47
CA THR A 167 -11.69 -0.40 -23.99
C THR A 167 -12.88 -1.28 -23.57
N ALA A 168 -13.29 -2.15 -24.48
CA ALA A 168 -14.57 -2.84 -24.46
C ALA A 168 -14.94 -3.46 -23.10
N LYS A 169 -16.21 -3.32 -22.70
CA LYS A 169 -16.81 -4.03 -21.56
C LYS A 169 -16.54 -5.54 -21.75
N ARG A 170 -15.72 -6.12 -20.87
CA ARG A 170 -15.63 -7.57 -20.69
C ARG A 170 -16.95 -8.03 -20.06
N THR A 171 -17.89 -8.48 -20.87
CA THR A 171 -19.07 -9.21 -20.40
C THR A 171 -18.61 -10.60 -19.96
N PRO A 172 -18.87 -11.05 -18.71
CA PRO A 172 -18.55 -12.42 -18.31
C PRO A 172 -19.47 -13.41 -19.05
N PRO A 173 -18.98 -14.60 -19.45
CA PRO A 173 -19.81 -15.61 -20.10
C PRO A 173 -20.87 -16.17 -19.15
N SER A 174 -22.09 -16.38 -19.67
CA SER A 174 -23.22 -16.99 -18.95
C SER A 174 -22.91 -18.44 -18.56
N PRO A 175 -23.32 -18.91 -17.37
CA PRO A 175 -23.16 -20.31 -16.99
C PRO A 175 -24.07 -21.18 -17.87
N ARG A 176 -23.51 -22.26 -18.42
CA ARG A 176 -24.28 -23.30 -19.11
C ARG A 176 -24.96 -24.18 -18.05
N THR A 177 -26.27 -24.34 -18.20
CA THR A 177 -27.10 -25.38 -17.57
C THR A 177 -26.69 -26.77 -18.04
#